data_AF-A0A174M648-F1
#
_entry.id   AF-A0A174M648-F1
#
_cell.length_a   1.000
_cell.length_b   1.000
_cell.length_c   1.000
_cell.angle_alpha   90.00
_cell.angle_beta   90.00
_cell.angle_gamma   90.00
#
_symmetry.space_group_name_H-M   'P 1'
#
loop_
_entity.id
_entity.type
_entity.pdbx_description
1 polymer ?
#
loop_
_entity_poly.entity_id
_entity_poly.type
_entity_poly.pdbx_seq_one_letter_code
_entity_poly.pdbx_strand_id
1 'polypeptide(L)'
;MAERFSDRVKYFFTLNEPQCFVGLGFLNGEHAPGLKAPLRDTFEMAHNAMKAHGRAVQMLRQYGKQPLIIGHAPTCGMCYPETEKPEDIEAARQAMFSMQSDDRNWTWCIMVVGSGSAWTLSGRGYETL
;
A
#
# COMPACT_ATOMS: atom_id res chain seq x y z
N MET A 1 -3.43 -20.05 -7.45
CA MET A 1 -3.62 -19.76 -6.01
C MET A 1 -5.06 -19.97 -5.57
N ALA A 2 -6.03 -19.21 -6.11
CA ALA A 2 -7.44 -19.32 -5.72
C ALA A 2 -7.97 -20.76 -5.83
N GLU A 3 -7.90 -21.38 -7.01
CA GLU A 3 -8.44 -22.72 -7.24
C GLU A 3 -7.87 -23.83 -6.34
N ARG A 4 -6.64 -23.66 -5.83
CA ARG A 4 -5.94 -24.69 -5.05
C ARG A 4 -6.08 -24.54 -3.55
N PHE A 5 -6.27 -23.31 -3.06
CA PHE A 5 -6.18 -23.01 -1.63
C PHE A 5 -7.41 -22.28 -1.08
N SER A 6 -8.26 -21.71 -1.93
CA SER A 6 -9.44 -20.96 -1.47
C SER A 6 -10.52 -21.83 -0.84
N ASP A 7 -10.40 -23.16 -0.84
CA ASP A 7 -11.22 -24.06 -0.02
C ASP A 7 -10.96 -23.88 1.49
N ARG A 8 -9.74 -23.49 1.87
CA ARG A 8 -9.30 -23.36 3.28
C ARG A 8 -8.86 -21.95 3.64
N VAL A 9 -8.22 -21.24 2.72
CA VAL A 9 -7.72 -19.89 2.93
C VAL A 9 -8.78 -18.88 2.53
N LYS A 10 -9.19 -18.04 3.49
CA LYS A 10 -10.18 -16.97 3.30
C LYS A 10 -9.56 -15.58 3.13
N TYR A 11 -8.36 -15.38 3.66
CA TYR A 11 -7.69 -14.08 3.73
C TYR A 11 -6.43 -14.08 2.86
N PHE A 12 -6.32 -13.12 1.95
CA PHE A 12 -5.19 -13.02 1.03
C PHE A 12 -4.59 -11.62 1.05
N PHE A 13 -3.27 -11.56 1.20
CA PHE A 13 -2.48 -10.41 0.79
C PHE A 13 -1.87 -10.68 -0.58
N THR A 14 -2.11 -9.78 -1.51
CA THR A 14 -1.63 -9.87 -2.90
C THR A 14 -0.17 -9.42 -3.04
N LEU A 15 0.20 -8.37 -2.31
CA LEU A 15 1.54 -7.79 -2.26
C LEU A 15 1.90 -7.51 -0.81
N ASN A 16 3.15 -7.74 -0.47
CA ASN A 16 3.76 -7.32 0.80
C ASN A 16 4.69 -6.15 0.54
N GLU A 17 4.48 -5.05 1.26
CA GLU A 17 5.36 -3.88 1.34
C GLU A 17 5.88 -3.38 -0.02
N PRO A 18 5.01 -2.88 -0.91
CA PRO A 18 5.44 -2.29 -2.18
C PRO A 18 6.44 -1.15 -2.01
N GLN A 19 6.38 -0.44 -0.88
CA GLN A 19 7.36 0.57 -0.49
C GLN A 19 8.77 -0.01 -0.41
N CYS A 20 8.92 -1.20 0.15
CA CYS A 20 10.20 -1.85 0.35
C CYS A 20 10.78 -2.36 -0.97
N PHE A 21 10.01 -3.13 -1.76
CA PHE A 21 10.59 -3.69 -2.98
C PHE A 21 10.80 -2.65 -4.09
N VAL A 22 10.04 -1.54 -4.11
CA VAL A 22 10.31 -0.42 -5.03
C VAL A 22 11.36 0.53 -4.46
N GLY A 23 11.13 1.04 -3.25
CA GLY A 23 12.00 2.03 -2.62
C GLY A 23 13.36 1.45 -2.25
N LEU A 24 13.38 0.46 -1.36
CA LEU A 24 14.64 -0.14 -0.93
C LEU A 24 15.31 -0.94 -2.06
N GLY A 25 14.54 -1.55 -2.96
CA GLY A 25 15.07 -2.37 -4.06
C GLY A 25 15.61 -1.60 -5.28
N PHE A 26 14.91 -0.53 -5.69
CA PHE A 26 15.19 0.20 -6.93
C PHE A 26 15.43 1.70 -6.76
N LEU A 27 15.00 2.33 -5.67
CA LEU A 27 15.29 3.75 -5.41
C LEU A 27 16.62 3.88 -4.65
N ASN A 28 16.76 3.18 -3.52
CA ASN A 28 17.93 3.24 -2.65
C ASN A 28 18.96 2.16 -2.95
N GLY A 29 18.53 1.01 -3.49
CA GLY A 29 19.39 -0.14 -3.78
C GLY A 29 19.92 -0.87 -2.54
N GLU A 30 19.21 -0.78 -1.41
CA GLU A 30 19.52 -1.47 -0.15
C GLU A 30 19.07 -2.93 -0.16
N HIS A 31 17.94 -3.22 -0.82
CA HIS A 31 17.40 -4.56 -1.00
C HIS A 31 17.68 -5.08 -2.41
N ALA A 32 17.62 -6.40 -2.60
CA ALA A 32 17.66 -6.99 -3.93
C ALA A 32 16.59 -6.35 -4.85
N PRO A 33 16.91 -6.05 -6.12
CA PRO A 33 18.16 -6.40 -6.82
C PRO A 33 19.36 -5.48 -6.55
N GLY A 34 19.24 -4.47 -5.68
CA GLY A 34 20.33 -3.56 -5.31
C GLY A 34 20.60 -2.49 -6.36
N LEU A 35 19.60 -2.17 -7.18
CA LEU A 35 19.72 -1.24 -8.29
C LEU A 35 19.24 0.15 -7.89
N LYS A 36 19.78 1.17 -8.56
CA LYS A 36 19.29 2.55 -8.47
C LYS A 36 18.72 2.95 -9.83
N ALA A 37 17.41 2.84 -9.95
CA ALA A 37 16.65 3.22 -11.12
C ALA A 37 16.37 4.73 -11.12
N PRO A 38 16.13 5.34 -12.30
CA PRO A 38 15.61 6.69 -12.38
C PRO A 38 14.31 6.85 -11.59
N LEU A 39 14.11 8.00 -10.96
CA LEU A 39 12.93 8.29 -10.13
C LEU A 39 11.62 8.01 -10.89
N ARG A 40 11.52 8.46 -12.14
CA ARG A 40 10.41 8.18 -13.06
C ARG A 40 10.05 6.69 -13.12
N ASP A 41 11.06 5.83 -13.24
CA ASP A 41 10.86 4.40 -13.41
C ASP A 41 10.38 3.77 -12.10
N THR A 42 10.81 4.29 -10.95
CA THR A 42 10.28 3.86 -9.64
C THR A 42 8.78 4.17 -9.50
N PHE A 43 8.30 5.31 -10.04
CA PHE A 43 6.87 5.61 -10.10
C PHE A 43 6.11 4.62 -11.00
N GLU A 44 6.66 4.28 -12.16
CA GLU A 44 6.07 3.27 -13.04
C GLU A 44 6.03 1.88 -12.39
N MET A 45 7.08 1.50 -11.66
CA MET A 45 7.12 0.24 -10.89
C MET A 45 6.00 0.20 -9.83
N ALA A 46 5.84 1.26 -9.04
CA ALA A 46 4.76 1.33 -8.05
C ALA A 46 3.36 1.32 -8.70
N HIS A 47 3.19 2.03 -9.81
CA HIS A 47 1.94 2.02 -10.57
C HIS A 47 1.60 0.61 -11.06
N ASN A 48 2.59 -0.10 -11.60
CA ASN A 48 2.43 -1.48 -12.06
C ASN A 48 2.15 -2.44 -10.89
N ALA A 49 2.76 -2.22 -9.72
CA ALA A 49 2.44 -2.98 -8.51
C ALA A 49 0.96 -2.81 -8.13
N MET A 50 0.44 -1.57 -8.11
CA MET A 50 -0.99 -1.33 -7.81
C MET A 50 -1.93 -1.90 -8.88
N LYS A 51 -1.54 -1.87 -10.16
CA LYS A 51 -2.29 -2.58 -11.23
C LYS A 51 -2.28 -4.09 -11.03
N ALA A 52 -1.14 -4.67 -10.64
CA ALA A 52 -1.03 -6.10 -10.34
C ALA A 52 -1.90 -6.48 -9.14
N HIS A 53 -1.95 -5.65 -8.09
CA HIS A 53 -2.89 -5.81 -6.97
C HIS A 53 -4.35 -5.88 -7.46
N GLY A 54 -4.79 -4.87 -8.21
CA GLY A 54 -6.16 -4.82 -8.73
C GLY A 54 -6.50 -6.03 -9.60
N ARG A 55 -5.56 -6.47 -10.45
CA ARG A 55 -5.75 -7.68 -11.27
C ARG A 55 -5.80 -8.95 -10.42
N ALA A 56 -4.94 -9.07 -9.41
CA ALA A 56 -4.94 -10.21 -8.50
C ALA A 56 -6.26 -10.31 -7.71
N VAL A 57 -6.81 -9.18 -7.25
CA VAL A 57 -8.14 -9.12 -6.60
C VAL A 57 -9.23 -9.66 -7.52
N GLN A 58 -9.28 -9.21 -8.78
CA GLN A 58 -10.25 -9.68 -9.76
C GLN A 58 -10.17 -11.20 -9.96
N MET A 59 -8.95 -11.74 -10.13
CA MET A 59 -8.76 -13.17 -10.36
C MET A 59 -9.08 -13.99 -9.10
N LEU A 60 -8.70 -13.53 -7.91
CA LEU A 60 -9.02 -14.22 -6.66
C LEU A 60 -10.53 -14.29 -6.43
N ARG A 61 -11.27 -13.21 -6.72
CA ARG A 61 -12.74 -13.19 -6.66
C ARG A 61 -13.38 -14.11 -7.70
N GLN A 62 -12.85 -14.15 -8.92
CA GLN A 62 -13.38 -14.97 -10.01
C GLN A 62 -13.21 -16.49 -9.76
N TYR A 63 -12.04 -16.90 -9.26
CA TYR A 63 -11.68 -18.32 -9.12
C TYR A 63 -11.74 -18.84 -7.68
N GLY A 64 -12.21 -18.01 -6.74
CA GLY A 64 -12.40 -18.39 -5.34
C GLY A 64 -13.55 -19.40 -5.18
N LYS A 65 -13.32 -20.45 -4.40
CA LYS A 65 -14.34 -21.47 -4.05
C LYS A 65 -15.30 -21.00 -2.95
N GLN A 66 -15.02 -19.87 -2.33
CA GLN A 66 -15.81 -19.23 -1.28
C GLN A 66 -15.57 -17.71 -1.29
N PRO A 67 -16.37 -16.91 -0.56
CA PRO A 67 -16.08 -15.48 -0.37
C PRO A 67 -14.70 -15.27 0.27
N LEU A 68 -13.89 -14.40 -0.34
CA LEU A 68 -12.52 -14.10 0.11
C LEU A 68 -12.40 -12.64 0.57
N ILE A 69 -11.57 -12.43 1.58
CA ILE A 69 -11.14 -11.11 2.04
C ILE A 69 -9.74 -10.88 1.49
N ILE A 70 -9.59 -9.86 0.64
CA ILE A 70 -8.39 -9.65 -0.17
C ILE A 70 -7.89 -8.22 0.03
N GLY A 71 -6.60 -8.08 0.32
CA GLY A 71 -5.92 -6.79 0.44
C GLY A 71 -4.50 -6.84 -0.09
N HIS A 72 -3.76 -5.78 0.17
CA HIS A 72 -2.29 -5.78 0.16
C HIS A 72 -1.81 -5.36 1.55
N ALA A 73 -0.56 -5.65 1.87
CA ALA A 73 0.06 -5.31 3.15
C ALA A 73 1.05 -4.14 2.95
N PRO A 74 0.60 -2.88 3.01
CA PRO A 74 1.49 -1.73 2.93
C PRO A 74 2.26 -1.50 4.24
N THR A 75 3.44 -0.91 4.13
CA THR A 75 4.15 -0.27 5.26
C THR A 75 4.12 1.26 5.11
N CYS A 76 4.20 2.00 6.21
CA CYS A 76 4.19 3.47 6.19
C CYS A 76 5.07 4.06 7.30
N GLY A 77 5.55 5.28 7.06
CA GLY A 77 6.01 6.15 8.14
C GLY A 77 4.82 6.71 8.91
N MET A 78 4.99 6.94 10.20
CA MET A 78 3.98 7.56 11.06
C MET A 78 4.44 8.97 11.45
N CYS A 79 3.55 9.95 11.33
CA CYS A 79 3.78 11.29 11.85
C CYS A 79 3.10 11.43 13.22
N TYR A 80 3.85 11.83 14.23
CA TYR A 80 3.34 12.12 15.57
C TYR A 80 3.39 13.63 15.82
N PRO A 81 2.36 14.19 16.46
CA PRO A 81 2.40 15.60 16.84
C PRO A 81 3.43 15.81 17.96
N GLU A 82 4.15 16.92 17.89
CA GLU A 82 5.14 17.27 18.93
C GLU A 82 4.46 17.54 20.28
N THR A 83 3.26 18.12 20.25
CA THR A 83 2.45 18.37 21.44
C THR A 83 0.97 18.04 21.21
N GLU A 84 0.17 17.99 22.29
CA GLU A 84 -1.28 17.78 22.19
C GLU A 84 -2.07 19.03 21.77
N LYS A 85 -1.38 20.08 21.30
CA LYS A 85 -2.06 21.25 20.75
C LYS A 85 -2.81 20.88 19.47
N PRO A 86 -4.04 21.40 19.26
CA PRO A 86 -4.81 21.12 18.06
C PRO A 86 -4.05 21.41 16.76
N GLU A 87 -3.20 22.44 16.75
CA GLU A 87 -2.39 22.82 15.59
C GLU A 87 -1.33 21.77 15.24
N ASP A 88 -0.66 21.20 16.25
CA ASP A 88 0.37 20.18 16.05
C ASP A 88 -0.26 18.84 15.64
N ILE A 89 -1.42 18.51 16.19
CA ILE A 89 -2.23 17.34 15.79
C ILE A 89 -2.62 17.44 14.31
N GLU A 90 -3.13 18.58 13.89
CA GLU A 90 -3.52 18.81 12.50
C GLU A 90 -2.29 18.83 11.57
N ALA A 91 -1.17 19.42 12.00
CA ALA A 91 0.08 19.40 11.24
C ALA A 91 0.60 17.97 11.04
N ALA A 92 0.59 17.13 12.08
CA ALA A 92 0.97 15.73 11.99
C ALA A 92 0.05 14.94 11.05
N ARG A 93 -1.27 15.20 11.11
CA ARG A 93 -2.25 14.59 10.19
C ARG A 93 -1.97 14.99 8.74
N GLN A 94 -1.72 16.27 8.46
CA GLN A 94 -1.39 16.75 7.12
C GLN A 94 -0.08 16.15 6.60
N ALA A 95 0.94 16.10 7.45
CA ALA A 95 2.22 15.47 7.13
C ALA A 95 2.04 13.98 6.78
N MET A 96 1.18 13.25 7.51
CA MET A 96 0.89 11.84 7.27
C MET A 96 0.27 11.56 5.89
N PHE A 97 -0.61 12.44 5.40
CA PHE A 97 -1.36 12.23 4.15
C PHE A 97 -0.81 13.04 2.96
N SER A 98 0.27 13.79 3.14
CA SER A 98 0.90 14.57 2.08
C SER A 98 2.05 13.79 1.42
N MET A 99 2.36 14.17 0.18
CA MET A 99 3.59 13.72 -0.47
C MET A 99 4.76 14.46 0.17
N GLN A 100 5.73 13.71 0.68
CA GLN A 100 6.91 14.33 1.27
C GLN A 100 7.74 15.05 0.21
N SER A 101 8.40 16.14 0.60
CA SER A 101 9.26 16.94 -0.28
C SER A 101 10.59 16.26 -0.62
N ASP A 102 10.97 15.20 0.11
CA ASP A 102 12.17 14.41 -0.19
C ASP A 102 11.85 13.29 -1.18
N ASP A 103 12.22 13.52 -2.43
CA ASP A 103 12.07 12.56 -3.53
C ASP A 103 12.82 11.23 -3.29
N ARG A 104 13.72 11.15 -2.31
CA ARG A 104 14.41 9.89 -1.95
C ARG A 104 13.55 8.96 -1.10
N ASN A 105 12.43 9.46 -0.57
CA ASN A 105 11.53 8.72 0.31
C ASN A 105 10.08 8.71 -0.17
N TRP A 106 9.82 9.10 -1.42
CA TRP A 106 8.45 9.19 -1.94
C TRP A 106 7.68 7.85 -1.87
N THR A 107 8.38 6.70 -1.94
CA THR A 107 7.74 5.38 -1.96
C THR A 107 6.96 5.07 -0.69
N TRP A 108 7.26 5.72 0.44
CA TRP A 108 6.50 5.57 1.68
C TRP A 108 5.06 6.09 1.57
N CYS A 109 4.73 6.87 0.53
CA CYS A 109 3.39 7.34 0.23
C CYS A 109 2.53 6.35 -0.60
N ILE A 110 3.06 5.20 -1.05
CA ILE A 110 2.32 4.24 -1.90
C ILE A 110 1.00 3.76 -1.23
N MET A 111 0.94 3.77 0.10
CA MET A 111 -0.29 3.49 0.84
C MET A 111 -1.41 4.49 0.53
N VAL A 112 -1.09 5.80 0.50
CA VAL A 112 -2.06 6.90 0.39
C VAL A 112 -2.83 6.83 -0.94
N VAL A 113 -2.15 6.37 -2.00
CA VAL A 113 -2.75 6.21 -3.33
C VAL A 113 -3.75 5.04 -3.37
N GLY A 114 -3.61 4.05 -2.48
CA GLY A 114 -4.53 2.90 -2.37
C GLY A 114 -5.60 3.04 -1.29
N SER A 115 -5.45 3.99 -0.37
CA SER A 115 -6.30 4.13 0.83
C SER A 115 -7.39 5.20 0.71
N GLY A 116 -7.76 5.61 -0.50
CA GLY A 116 -8.87 6.55 -0.75
C GLY A 116 -10.26 6.13 -0.22
N SER A 117 -10.38 4.98 0.45
CA SER A 117 -11.63 4.53 1.06
C SER A 117 -11.50 3.49 2.19
N ALA A 118 -10.31 2.96 2.49
CA ALA A 118 -10.20 1.73 3.30
C ALA A 118 -9.72 1.90 4.76
N TRP A 119 -9.13 3.06 5.13
CA TRP A 119 -8.45 3.20 6.44
C TRP A 119 -8.89 4.40 7.29
N THR A 120 -9.96 5.10 6.94
CA THR A 120 -10.66 5.96 7.92
C THR A 120 -11.37 5.08 8.95
N LEU A 121 -10.69 4.88 10.07
CA LEU A 121 -11.17 4.15 11.23
C LEU A 121 -12.53 4.67 11.74
N SER A 122 -13.43 3.72 11.95
CA SER A 122 -14.66 3.77 12.74
C SER A 122 -15.87 4.48 12.10
N GLY A 123 -16.89 3.69 11.74
CA GLY A 123 -18.27 4.15 11.94
C GLY A 123 -19.37 3.66 11.00
N ARG A 124 -19.12 3.19 9.77
CA ARG A 124 -20.22 2.85 8.85
C ARG A 124 -19.89 1.74 7.85
N GLY A 125 -20.62 0.63 8.00
CA GLY A 125 -21.20 -0.17 6.91
C GLY A 125 -20.26 -0.84 5.92
N TYR A 126 -20.13 -2.16 6.06
CA TYR A 126 -19.77 -3.04 4.95
C TYR A 126 -20.90 -3.04 3.90
N GLU A 127 -20.76 -2.27 2.82
CA GLU A 127 -21.54 -2.48 1.60
C GLU A 127 -20.65 -2.36 0.36
N THR A 128 -20.44 -3.53 -0.27
CA THR A 128 -20.31 -3.79 -1.72
C THR A 128 -19.47 -2.85 -2.59
N LEU A 129 -18.25 -3.31 -2.97
CA LEU A 129 -17.70 -3.30 -4.35
C LEU A 129 -16.73 -4.48 -4.58
#